data_AF-A0A5B9MFL1-F1
#
_entry.id   AF-A0A5B9MFL1-F1
#
_cell.length_a   1.000
_cell.length_b   1.000
_cell.length_c   1.000
_cell.angle_alpha   90.00
_cell.angle_beta   90.00
_cell.angle_gamma   90.00
#
_symmetry.space_group_name_H-M   'P 1'
#
loop_
_entity.id
_entity.type
_entity.pdbx_description
1 polymer ?
#
loop_
_entity_poly.entity_id
_entity_poly.type
_entity_poly.pdbx_seq_one_letter_code
_entity_poly.pdbx_strand_id
1 'polypeptide(L)'
;MSKHNPKEHTRPIYMATNGLRDPDWRWRLAVSSAPVTRTTRRPDAICWHLVDYLASGDEWITSLDGTRRFSIRPLLAIQNDRLKRLTLESRVLAFRDITVAAEASRVPVQVAHDYCSIFFDVGDRLHAVRAIDSKIIHAAGHRDDIVRRELYWHAYFGGPLVAEHWLLHLPFVGCEAEHDLETPEGRQREQLELTMASREPGPEFYDSKLLPVYQQLLDREPKRRPYAECVQDHVTDALEAYWRSEPTEAARKILHSRIAA
;
A
#
# COMPACT_ATOMS: atom_id res chain seq x y z
N MET A 1 29.13 -33.89 -34.51
CA MET A 1 28.79 -33.99 -33.06
C MET A 1 28.47 -32.59 -32.57
N SER A 2 27.19 -32.23 -32.53
CA SER A 2 26.73 -30.90 -32.14
C SER A 2 26.54 -30.86 -30.61
N LYS A 3 27.29 -30.00 -29.91
CA LYS A 3 27.19 -29.83 -28.46
C LYS A 3 25.86 -29.13 -28.15
N HIS A 4 24.91 -29.89 -27.61
CA HIS A 4 23.67 -29.36 -27.08
C HIS A 4 23.99 -28.65 -25.76
N ASN A 5 23.92 -27.32 -25.76
CA ASN A 5 24.09 -26.50 -24.56
C ASN A 5 22.72 -26.46 -23.86
N PRO A 6 22.53 -27.05 -22.66
CA PRO A 6 21.25 -26.98 -21.99
C PRO A 6 21.07 -25.54 -21.53
N LYS A 7 20.05 -24.85 -22.09
CA LYS A 7 19.60 -23.56 -21.58
C LYS A 7 19.33 -23.74 -20.08
N GLU A 8 20.13 -23.10 -19.25
CA GLU A 8 19.82 -22.92 -17.83
C GLU A 8 18.43 -22.31 -17.75
N HIS A 9 17.44 -23.11 -17.36
CA HIS A 9 16.14 -22.62 -16.97
C HIS A 9 16.33 -21.87 -15.66
N THR A 10 16.56 -20.56 -15.77
CA THR A 10 16.53 -19.61 -14.67
C THR A 10 15.20 -19.80 -13.95
N ARG A 11 15.25 -20.40 -12.76
CA ARG A 11 14.08 -20.65 -11.91
C ARG A 11 13.39 -19.31 -11.64
N PRO A 12 12.05 -19.22 -11.66
CA PRO A 12 11.36 -18.05 -11.14
C PRO A 12 11.54 -18.08 -9.61
N ILE A 13 12.63 -17.50 -9.13
CA ILE A 13 12.79 -17.16 -7.73
C ILE A 13 12.12 -15.82 -7.58
N TYR A 14 11.04 -15.76 -6.79
CA TYR A 14 10.53 -14.48 -6.33
C TYR A 14 11.68 -13.75 -5.62
N MET A 15 12.20 -12.70 -6.24
CA MET A 15 13.26 -11.89 -5.65
C MET A 15 12.60 -10.76 -4.88
N ALA A 16 12.65 -10.87 -3.55
CA ALA A 16 12.36 -9.75 -2.66
C ALA A 16 13.22 -8.56 -3.10
N THR A 17 12.57 -7.44 -3.41
CA THR A 17 13.25 -6.23 -3.87
C THR A 17 13.67 -5.46 -2.62
N ASN A 18 14.96 -5.15 -2.51
CA ASN A 18 15.58 -4.61 -1.29
C ASN A 18 15.37 -5.49 -0.04
N GLY A 19 15.27 -6.82 -0.21
CA GLY A 19 15.04 -7.76 0.89
C GLY A 19 13.61 -7.78 1.45
N LEU A 20 12.70 -6.99 0.88
CA LEU A 20 11.30 -6.92 1.28
C LEU A 20 10.39 -7.57 0.23
N ARG A 21 9.44 -8.38 0.70
CA ARG A 21 8.43 -9.01 -0.15
C ARG A 21 7.42 -7.98 -0.68
N ASP A 22 6.74 -8.23 -1.78
CA ASP A 22 5.60 -7.43 -2.24
C ASP A 22 4.37 -7.82 -1.40
N PRO A 23 3.26 -7.06 -1.44
CA PRO A 23 2.08 -7.34 -0.61
C PRO A 23 1.34 -8.61 -1.04
N ASP A 24 1.33 -8.87 -2.33
CA ASP A 24 0.67 -9.98 -3.01
C ASP A 24 1.67 -11.07 -3.44
N TRP A 25 2.85 -11.12 -2.80
CA TRP A 25 3.95 -12.00 -3.23
C TRP A 25 3.55 -13.48 -3.26
N ARG A 26 2.70 -13.94 -2.34
CA ARG A 26 2.18 -15.32 -2.31
C ARG A 26 1.31 -15.61 -3.53
N TRP A 27 0.43 -14.68 -3.87
CA TRP A 27 -0.40 -14.77 -5.07
C TRP A 27 0.44 -14.77 -6.35
N ARG A 28 1.40 -13.85 -6.48
CA ARG A 28 2.31 -13.80 -7.64
C ARG A 28 3.15 -15.07 -7.79
N LEU A 29 3.65 -15.59 -6.68
CA LEU A 29 4.39 -16.85 -6.66
C LEU A 29 3.51 -18.01 -7.11
N ALA A 30 2.26 -18.07 -6.63
CA ALA A 30 1.32 -19.11 -7.02
C ALA A 30 0.96 -19.04 -8.51
N VAL A 31 0.64 -17.85 -9.03
CA VAL A 31 0.32 -17.64 -10.47
C VAL A 31 1.49 -18.04 -11.38
N SER A 32 2.72 -17.70 -11.00
CA SER A 32 3.91 -18.08 -11.77
C SER A 32 4.28 -19.56 -11.65
N SER A 33 3.85 -20.24 -10.58
CA SER A 33 4.17 -21.65 -10.31
C SER A 33 3.08 -22.63 -10.75
N ALA A 34 1.82 -22.20 -10.86
CA ALA A 34 0.69 -23.03 -11.28
C ALA A 34 0.90 -23.80 -12.60
N PRO A 35 1.50 -23.23 -13.66
CA PRO A 35 1.77 -23.99 -14.89
C PRO A 35 2.90 -25.02 -14.76
N VAL A 36 3.64 -25.04 -13.65
CA VAL A 36 4.79 -25.92 -13.43
C VAL A 36 4.52 -26.80 -12.20
N THR A 37 4.02 -28.02 -12.42
CA THR A 37 3.76 -29.04 -11.38
C THR A 37 5.03 -29.57 -10.69
N ARG A 38 6.20 -29.02 -10.99
CA ARG A 38 7.48 -29.48 -10.43
C ARG A 38 7.73 -28.89 -9.05
N THR A 39 8.28 -29.76 -8.20
CA THR A 39 8.67 -29.63 -6.80
C THR A 39 9.68 -28.50 -6.53
N THR A 40 9.34 -27.25 -6.82
CA THR A 40 10.04 -26.10 -6.22
C THR A 40 9.77 -26.12 -4.73
N ARG A 41 10.81 -25.91 -3.93
CA ARG A 41 10.72 -25.79 -2.47
C ARG A 41 9.87 -24.55 -2.17
N ARG A 42 8.58 -24.72 -1.93
CA ARG A 42 7.67 -23.59 -1.73
C ARG A 42 7.82 -23.06 -0.29
N PRO A 43 7.75 -21.74 -0.10
CA PRO A 43 8.13 -21.11 1.18
C PRO A 43 7.12 -21.37 2.30
N ASP A 44 5.83 -21.56 2.00
CA ASP A 44 4.82 -21.87 3.01
C ASP A 44 3.59 -22.63 2.46
N ALA A 45 2.72 -23.06 3.38
CA ALA A 45 1.48 -23.78 3.11
C ALA A 45 0.53 -23.01 2.19
N ILE A 46 0.35 -21.71 2.44
CA ILE A 46 -0.58 -20.85 1.69
C ILE A 46 -0.19 -20.87 0.20
N CYS A 47 1.10 -20.76 -0.11
CA CYS A 47 1.60 -20.86 -1.48
C CYS A 47 1.30 -22.22 -2.13
N TRP A 48 1.33 -23.32 -1.36
CA TRP A 48 0.95 -24.65 -1.88
C TRP A 48 -0.51 -24.67 -2.32
N HIS A 49 -1.41 -24.27 -1.42
CA HIS A 49 -2.85 -24.35 -1.68
C HIS A 49 -3.32 -23.37 -2.75
N LEU A 50 -2.69 -22.20 -2.86
CA LEU A 50 -2.99 -21.26 -3.95
C LEU A 50 -2.68 -21.86 -5.32
N VAL A 51 -1.56 -22.59 -5.45
CA VAL A 51 -1.23 -23.28 -6.70
C VAL A 51 -2.22 -24.40 -6.99
N ASP A 52 -2.58 -25.19 -5.97
CA ASP A 52 -3.54 -26.28 -6.13
C ASP A 52 -4.91 -25.73 -6.56
N TYR A 53 -5.37 -24.63 -5.96
CA TYR A 53 -6.56 -23.89 -6.40
C TYR A 53 -6.45 -23.45 -7.87
N LEU A 54 -5.33 -22.83 -8.26
CA LEU A 54 -5.13 -22.36 -9.63
C LEU A 54 -5.06 -23.50 -10.66
N ALA A 55 -4.64 -24.70 -10.25
CA ALA A 55 -4.54 -25.86 -11.13
C ALA A 55 -5.84 -26.68 -11.22
N SER A 56 -6.57 -26.82 -10.12
CA SER A 56 -7.74 -27.72 -10.00
C SER A 56 -9.08 -26.99 -9.94
N GLY A 57 -9.10 -25.72 -9.53
CA GLY A 57 -10.31 -24.95 -9.28
C GLY A 57 -10.94 -25.18 -7.90
N ASP A 58 -10.31 -25.96 -7.01
CA ASP A 58 -10.85 -26.25 -5.69
C ASP A 58 -10.96 -25.00 -4.80
N GLU A 59 -12.19 -24.60 -4.46
CA GLU A 59 -12.46 -23.33 -3.76
C GLU A 59 -11.88 -23.23 -2.33
N TRP A 60 -11.34 -24.32 -1.78
CA TRP A 60 -10.96 -24.42 -0.37
C TRP A 60 -9.46 -24.59 -0.17
N ILE A 61 -8.89 -23.72 0.66
CA ILE A 61 -7.52 -23.81 1.17
C ILE A 61 -7.58 -24.41 2.57
N THR A 62 -6.82 -25.46 2.84
CA THR A 62 -6.72 -26.11 4.16
C THR A 62 -5.28 -26.10 4.61
N SER A 63 -4.94 -25.53 5.76
CA SER A 63 -3.57 -25.47 6.28
C SER A 63 -2.94 -26.85 6.45
N LEU A 64 -1.60 -26.91 6.48
CA LEU A 64 -0.83 -28.16 6.58
C LEU A 64 -1.17 -29.00 7.82
N ASP A 65 -1.55 -28.35 8.92
CA ASP A 65 -1.98 -28.99 10.17
C ASP A 65 -3.48 -29.35 10.18
N GLY A 66 -4.21 -29.04 9.11
CA GLY A 66 -5.64 -29.29 8.95
C GLY A 66 -6.54 -28.38 9.78
N THR A 67 -5.99 -27.44 10.56
CA THR A 67 -6.75 -26.67 11.55
C THR A 67 -7.47 -25.46 10.95
N ARG A 68 -6.95 -24.88 9.87
CA ARG A 68 -7.49 -23.69 9.23
C ARG A 68 -7.92 -24.01 7.81
N ARG A 69 -9.23 -23.97 7.56
CA ARG A 69 -9.80 -24.10 6.22
C ARG A 69 -10.55 -22.83 5.84
N PHE A 70 -10.22 -22.23 4.70
CA PHE A 70 -10.91 -21.03 4.21
C PHE A 70 -11.20 -21.12 2.72
N SER A 71 -12.25 -20.43 2.29
CA SER A 71 -12.64 -20.35 0.88
C SER A 71 -11.94 -19.18 0.20
N ILE A 72 -11.44 -19.39 -1.01
CA ILE A 72 -10.77 -18.33 -1.79
C ILE A 72 -11.76 -17.38 -2.50
N ARG A 73 -12.98 -17.86 -2.76
CA ARG A 73 -13.99 -17.09 -3.51
C ARG A 73 -14.38 -15.77 -2.82
N PRO A 74 -14.63 -15.71 -1.50
CA PRO A 74 -14.82 -14.44 -0.80
C PRO A 74 -13.63 -13.49 -0.92
N LEU A 75 -12.40 -14.01 -0.97
CA LEU A 75 -11.18 -13.21 -1.07
C LEU A 75 -11.06 -12.60 -2.47
N LEU A 76 -11.35 -13.39 -3.51
CA LEU A 76 -11.41 -12.90 -4.88
C LEU A 76 -12.53 -11.87 -5.09
N ALA A 77 -13.66 -12.03 -4.39
CA ALA A 77 -14.74 -11.04 -4.43
C ALA A 77 -14.30 -9.68 -3.86
N ILE A 78 -13.39 -9.66 -2.88
CA ILE A 78 -12.75 -8.42 -2.41
C ILE A 78 -11.72 -7.94 -3.43
N GLN A 79 -10.82 -8.82 -3.87
CA GLN A 79 -9.71 -8.48 -4.78
C GLN A 79 -10.19 -7.85 -6.10
N ASN A 80 -11.30 -8.36 -6.65
CA ASN A 80 -11.84 -7.94 -7.94
C ASN A 80 -12.78 -6.72 -7.83
N ASP A 81 -13.23 -6.37 -6.63
CA ASP A 81 -14.09 -5.22 -6.38
C ASP A 81 -13.22 -4.05 -5.89
N ARG A 82 -12.93 -3.11 -6.80
CA ARG A 82 -12.03 -1.98 -6.50
C ARG A 82 -12.46 -1.23 -5.24
N LEU A 83 -13.75 -0.97 -5.06
CA LEU A 83 -14.24 -0.19 -3.92
C LEU A 83 -14.05 -0.96 -2.61
N LYS A 84 -14.42 -2.25 -2.58
CA LYS A 84 -14.22 -3.10 -1.39
C LYS A 84 -12.74 -3.25 -1.05
N ARG A 85 -11.91 -3.48 -2.06
CA ARG A 85 -10.46 -3.58 -1.92
C ARG A 85 -9.86 -2.32 -1.29
N LEU A 86 -10.10 -1.17 -1.92
CA LEU A 86 -9.59 0.11 -1.44
C LEU A 86 -10.09 0.41 -0.02
N THR A 87 -11.36 0.12 0.27
CA THR A 87 -11.95 0.29 1.60
C THR A 87 -11.23 -0.52 2.67
N LEU A 88 -11.06 -1.83 2.44
CA LEU A 88 -10.42 -2.71 3.41
C LEU A 88 -8.93 -2.37 3.59
N GLU A 89 -8.19 -2.24 2.50
CA GLU A 89 -6.75 -1.99 2.54
C GLU A 89 -6.42 -0.65 3.21
N SER A 90 -7.18 0.40 2.91
CA SER A 90 -7.01 1.71 3.56
C SER A 90 -7.24 1.64 5.07
N ARG A 91 -8.28 0.92 5.50
CA ARG A 91 -8.54 0.72 6.93
C ARG A 91 -7.45 -0.10 7.60
N VAL A 92 -6.91 -1.13 6.95
CA VAL A 92 -5.76 -1.88 7.48
C VAL A 92 -4.55 -0.95 7.68
N LEU A 93 -4.27 -0.07 6.72
CA LEU A 93 -3.18 0.92 6.82
C LEU A 93 -3.42 1.93 7.95
N ALA A 94 -4.66 2.38 8.13
CA ALA A 94 -5.03 3.42 9.08
C ALA A 94 -5.12 2.91 10.54
N PHE A 95 -5.84 1.80 10.76
CA PHE A 95 -6.07 1.24 12.09
C PHE A 95 -4.88 0.45 12.63
N ARG A 96 -4.10 -0.16 11.73
CA ARG A 96 -3.00 -1.08 12.06
C ARG A 96 -3.43 -2.33 12.86
N ASP A 97 -4.73 -2.60 12.88
CA ASP A 97 -5.35 -3.79 13.42
C ASP A 97 -6.34 -4.31 12.37
N ILE A 98 -6.12 -5.54 11.90
CA ILE A 98 -6.94 -6.17 10.86
C ILE A 98 -8.35 -6.44 11.37
N THR A 99 -8.52 -6.76 12.66
CA THR A 99 -9.82 -7.03 13.27
C THR A 99 -10.70 -5.79 13.21
N VAL A 100 -10.16 -4.66 13.67
CA VAL A 100 -10.87 -3.37 13.67
C VAL A 100 -11.16 -2.92 12.23
N ALA A 101 -10.20 -3.06 11.32
CA ALA A 101 -10.38 -2.73 9.92
C ALA A 101 -11.48 -3.59 9.24
N ALA A 102 -11.56 -4.88 9.59
CA ALA A 102 -12.56 -5.81 9.06
C ALA A 102 -13.97 -5.42 9.53
N GLU A 103 -14.13 -5.15 10.82
CA GLU A 103 -15.40 -4.72 11.42
C GLU A 103 -15.89 -3.42 10.78
N ALA A 104 -15.02 -2.40 10.68
CA ALA A 104 -15.34 -1.14 10.01
C ALA A 104 -15.72 -1.37 8.53
N SER A 105 -15.10 -2.35 7.87
CA SER A 105 -15.38 -2.74 6.48
C SER A 105 -16.58 -3.65 6.29
N ARG A 106 -17.23 -4.09 7.38
CA ARG A 106 -18.30 -5.08 7.35
C ARG A 106 -17.88 -6.35 6.59
N VAL A 107 -16.60 -6.70 6.70
CA VAL A 107 -16.03 -7.94 6.16
C VAL A 107 -15.84 -8.89 7.35
N PRO A 108 -16.20 -10.18 7.24
CA PRO A 108 -15.93 -11.13 8.31
C PRO A 108 -14.43 -11.14 8.68
N VAL A 109 -14.11 -11.04 9.96
CA VAL A 109 -12.73 -10.91 10.47
C VAL A 109 -11.80 -11.98 9.88
N GLN A 110 -12.26 -13.24 9.85
CA GLN A 110 -11.49 -14.34 9.28
C GLN A 110 -11.18 -14.12 7.79
N VAL A 111 -12.18 -13.66 7.01
CA VAL A 111 -12.03 -13.36 5.57
C VAL A 111 -11.03 -12.23 5.35
N ALA A 112 -11.05 -11.19 6.19
CA ALA A 112 -10.08 -10.09 6.11
C ALA A 112 -8.66 -10.56 6.44
N HIS A 113 -8.47 -11.41 7.46
CA HIS A 113 -7.17 -12.02 7.76
C HIS A 113 -6.65 -12.88 6.61
N ASP A 114 -7.50 -13.74 6.04
CA ASP A 114 -7.13 -14.58 4.92
C ASP A 114 -6.79 -13.72 3.67
N TYR A 115 -7.59 -12.69 3.38
CA TYR A 115 -7.34 -11.73 2.31
C TYR A 115 -5.98 -11.04 2.48
N CYS A 116 -5.73 -10.47 3.66
CA CYS A 116 -4.47 -9.79 3.94
C CYS A 116 -3.29 -10.76 3.84
N SER A 117 -3.43 -12.02 4.27
CA SER A 117 -2.33 -12.99 4.17
C SER A 117 -1.91 -13.34 2.73
N ILE A 118 -2.80 -13.14 1.75
CA ILE A 118 -2.61 -13.56 0.35
C ILE A 118 -2.35 -12.37 -0.58
N PHE A 119 -3.19 -11.34 -0.48
CA PHE A 119 -3.23 -10.21 -1.42
C PHE A 119 -2.64 -8.92 -0.85
N PHE A 120 -2.56 -8.80 0.48
CA PHE A 120 -2.14 -7.58 1.15
C PHE A 120 -1.32 -7.85 2.42
N ASP A 121 -0.25 -8.65 2.28
CA ASP A 121 0.54 -9.20 3.38
C ASP A 121 1.44 -8.12 3.99
N VAL A 122 0.87 -7.18 4.75
CA VAL A 122 1.58 -6.02 5.28
C VAL A 122 1.63 -5.94 6.80
N GLY A 123 0.93 -6.83 7.51
CA GLY A 123 0.72 -6.74 8.96
C GLY A 123 2.02 -6.66 9.76
N ASP A 124 3.01 -7.48 9.41
CA ASP A 124 4.32 -7.53 10.08
C ASP A 124 5.22 -6.33 9.78
N ARG A 125 4.84 -5.47 8.82
CA ARG A 125 5.65 -4.34 8.31
C ARG A 125 4.91 -3.01 8.29
N LEU A 126 3.75 -2.91 8.94
CA LEU A 126 3.03 -1.64 9.07
C LEU A 126 3.86 -0.55 9.78
N HIS A 127 4.91 -0.93 10.52
CA HIS A 127 5.87 -0.01 11.12
C HIS A 127 7.01 0.41 10.17
N ALA A 128 7.22 -0.31 9.06
CA ALA A 128 8.29 -0.07 8.10
C ALA A 128 7.83 0.95 7.04
N VAL A 129 7.88 2.23 7.40
CA VAL A 129 7.42 3.39 6.61
C VAL A 129 7.83 3.33 5.15
N ARG A 130 9.13 3.16 4.89
CA ARG A 130 9.66 3.07 3.52
C ARG A 130 9.12 1.89 2.74
N ALA A 131 8.89 0.76 3.41
CA ALA A 131 8.32 -0.41 2.78
C ALA A 131 6.88 -0.11 2.37
N ILE A 132 6.08 0.46 3.27
CA ILE A 132 4.70 0.86 2.97
C ILE A 132 4.68 1.89 1.84
N ASP A 133 5.50 2.93 1.92
CA ASP A 133 5.56 3.97 0.91
C ASP A 133 5.93 3.41 -0.47
N SER A 134 7.08 2.73 -0.59
CA SER A 134 7.57 2.25 -1.89
C SER A 134 6.81 1.03 -2.45
N LYS A 135 6.21 0.19 -1.61
CA LYS A 135 5.57 -1.07 -2.02
C LYS A 135 4.05 -1.03 -2.03
N ILE A 136 3.45 -0.09 -1.30
CA ILE A 136 2.00 0.03 -1.18
C ILE A 136 1.54 1.32 -1.84
N ILE A 137 1.98 2.46 -1.33
CA ILE A 137 1.48 3.78 -1.74
C ILE A 137 1.96 4.09 -3.16
N HIS A 138 3.28 4.13 -3.35
CA HIS A 138 3.97 4.42 -4.61
C HIS A 138 4.39 3.16 -5.37
N ALA A 139 3.59 2.09 -5.25
CA ALA A 139 3.85 0.83 -5.93
C ALA A 139 3.94 1.05 -7.45
N ALA A 140 5.05 0.64 -8.07
CA ALA A 140 5.31 0.88 -9.50
C ALA A 140 4.19 0.35 -10.43
N GLY A 141 3.56 -0.78 -10.07
CA GLY A 141 2.45 -1.36 -10.85
C GLY A 141 1.12 -0.61 -10.73
N HIS A 142 1.05 0.45 -9.92
CA HIS A 142 -0.14 1.27 -9.68
C HIS A 142 0.16 2.77 -9.83
N ARG A 143 1.20 3.13 -10.60
CA ARG A 143 1.65 4.52 -10.77
C ARG A 143 0.53 5.46 -11.22
N ASP A 144 -0.36 4.96 -12.08
CA ASP A 144 -1.43 5.74 -12.71
C ASP A 144 -2.73 5.75 -11.87
N ASP A 145 -2.84 4.95 -10.80
CA ASP A 145 -4.00 4.95 -9.91
C ASP A 145 -3.82 6.00 -8.80
N ILE A 146 -3.99 7.27 -9.18
CA ILE A 146 -3.82 8.44 -8.31
C ILE A 146 -4.74 8.33 -7.08
N VAL A 147 -6.01 7.98 -7.28
CA VAL A 147 -6.98 7.84 -6.18
C VAL A 147 -6.51 6.82 -5.16
N ARG A 148 -6.04 5.65 -5.60
CA ARG A 148 -5.49 4.64 -4.70
C ARG A 148 -4.28 5.18 -3.95
N ARG A 149 -3.35 5.84 -4.64
CA ARG A 149 -2.14 6.40 -4.04
C ARG A 149 -2.49 7.39 -2.93
N GLU A 150 -3.34 8.37 -3.23
CA GLU A 150 -3.70 9.42 -2.28
C GLU A 150 -4.51 8.86 -1.11
N LEU A 151 -5.48 7.99 -1.37
CA LEU A 151 -6.24 7.32 -0.33
C LEU A 151 -5.31 6.54 0.63
N TYR A 152 -4.35 5.77 0.09
CA TYR A 152 -3.44 4.97 0.92
C TYR A 152 -2.47 5.84 1.70
N TRP A 153 -1.99 6.93 1.09
CA TRP A 153 -1.17 7.93 1.77
C TRP A 153 -1.92 8.54 2.95
N HIS A 154 -3.12 9.06 2.72
CA HIS A 154 -3.94 9.71 3.73
C HIS A 154 -4.39 8.73 4.82
N ALA A 155 -4.68 7.49 4.45
CA ALA A 155 -5.00 6.45 5.42
C ALA A 155 -3.81 6.11 6.33
N TYR A 156 -2.63 5.89 5.74
CA TYR A 156 -1.44 5.47 6.50
C TYR A 156 -0.87 6.57 7.40
N PHE A 157 -0.75 7.80 6.87
CA PHE A 157 -0.16 8.93 7.59
C PHE A 157 -1.18 9.74 8.40
N GLY A 158 -2.40 9.91 7.89
CA GLY A 158 -3.47 10.66 8.54
C GLY A 158 -4.27 9.84 9.57
N GLY A 159 -4.21 8.51 9.49
CA GLY A 159 -4.88 7.61 10.43
C GLY A 159 -6.40 7.47 10.20
N PRO A 160 -7.12 6.83 11.14
CA PRO A 160 -8.48 6.37 10.92
C PRO A 160 -9.49 7.46 10.53
N LEU A 161 -9.48 8.61 11.20
CA LEU A 161 -10.46 9.68 10.94
C LEU A 161 -10.30 10.25 9.53
N VAL A 162 -9.06 10.44 9.08
CA VAL A 162 -8.77 10.91 7.72
C VAL A 162 -9.15 9.84 6.70
N ALA A 163 -8.83 8.58 6.98
CA ALA A 163 -9.21 7.45 6.11
C ALA A 163 -10.73 7.38 5.91
N GLU A 164 -11.51 7.44 6.99
CA GLU A 164 -12.98 7.38 6.92
C GLU A 164 -13.58 8.57 6.15
N HIS A 165 -13.01 9.77 6.31
CA HIS A 165 -13.42 10.93 5.53
C HIS A 165 -13.18 10.69 4.03
N TRP A 166 -11.99 10.25 3.63
CA TRP A 166 -11.71 9.93 2.22
C TRP A 166 -12.61 8.82 1.68
N LEU A 167 -12.87 7.77 2.45
CA LEU A 167 -13.72 6.66 2.06
C LEU A 167 -15.19 7.07 1.83
N LEU A 168 -15.69 8.08 2.55
CA LEU A 168 -17.02 8.65 2.32
C LEU A 168 -17.17 9.21 0.90
N HIS A 169 -16.10 9.80 0.36
CA HIS A 169 -16.10 10.48 -0.94
C HIS A 169 -15.56 9.60 -2.08
N LEU A 170 -14.91 8.47 -1.78
CA LEU A 170 -14.29 7.56 -2.76
C LEU A 170 -15.17 7.18 -3.96
N PRO A 171 -16.50 6.95 -3.83
CA PRO A 171 -17.35 6.65 -4.99
C PRO A 171 -17.55 7.81 -5.97
N PHE A 172 -17.21 9.04 -5.57
CA PHE A 172 -17.45 10.26 -6.33
C PHE A 172 -16.16 10.92 -6.84
N VAL A 173 -15.00 10.46 -6.35
CA VAL A 173 -13.70 11.08 -6.57
C VAL A 173 -12.86 10.23 -7.54
N GLY A 174 -12.16 10.88 -8.47
CA GLY A 174 -11.41 10.32 -9.59
C GLY A 174 -12.30 9.77 -10.72
N CYS A 175 -13.51 10.30 -10.85
CA CYS A 175 -14.51 9.85 -11.83
C CYS A 175 -14.91 10.94 -12.83
N GLU A 176 -14.19 12.06 -12.87
CA GLU A 176 -14.48 13.22 -13.75
C GLU A 176 -15.92 13.75 -13.61
N ALA A 177 -16.55 13.51 -12.45
CA ALA A 177 -17.91 13.92 -12.20
C ALA A 177 -17.93 15.40 -11.80
N GLU A 178 -18.81 16.19 -12.41
CA GLU A 178 -19.03 17.56 -11.96
C GLU A 178 -19.60 17.56 -10.54
N HIS A 179 -19.05 18.44 -9.70
CA HIS A 179 -19.46 18.60 -8.32
C HIS A 179 -20.22 19.91 -8.13
N ASP A 180 -21.36 19.84 -7.44
CA ASP A 180 -22.14 21.03 -7.10
C ASP A 180 -21.46 21.83 -5.99
N LEU A 181 -20.74 22.88 -6.38
CA LEU A 181 -19.99 23.76 -5.48
C LEU A 181 -20.89 24.64 -4.58
N GLU A 182 -22.20 24.68 -4.81
CA GLU A 182 -23.15 25.34 -3.91
C GLU A 182 -23.35 24.52 -2.63
N THR A 183 -23.17 23.19 -2.70
CA THR A 183 -23.28 22.28 -1.56
C THR A 183 -21.97 22.12 -0.79
N PRO A 184 -22.01 21.93 0.54
CA PRO A 184 -20.83 21.57 1.33
C PRO A 184 -20.15 20.30 0.81
N GLU A 185 -20.93 19.29 0.42
CA GLU A 185 -20.43 18.00 -0.06
C GLU A 185 -19.71 18.12 -1.41
N GLY A 186 -20.25 18.92 -2.34
CA GLY A 186 -19.60 19.16 -3.62
C GLY A 186 -18.30 19.95 -3.48
N ARG A 187 -18.25 20.96 -2.61
CA ARG A 187 -16.99 21.65 -2.28
C ARG A 187 -15.93 20.73 -1.67
N GLN A 188 -16.33 19.81 -0.79
CA GLN A 188 -15.40 18.84 -0.21
C GLN A 188 -14.85 17.87 -1.26
N ARG A 189 -15.69 17.37 -2.17
CA ARG A 189 -15.25 16.47 -3.24
C ARG A 189 -14.29 17.19 -4.20
N GLU A 190 -14.62 18.42 -4.59
CA GLU A 190 -13.74 19.26 -5.41
C GLU A 190 -12.39 19.53 -4.72
N GLN A 191 -12.40 19.82 -3.42
CA GLN A 191 -11.18 19.99 -2.64
C GLN A 191 -10.31 18.73 -2.65
N LEU A 192 -10.92 17.55 -2.55
CA LEU A 192 -10.18 16.28 -2.64
C LEU A 192 -9.58 16.08 -4.03
N GLU A 193 -10.34 16.33 -5.10
CA GLU A 193 -9.85 16.27 -6.50
C GLU A 193 -8.65 17.21 -6.72
N LEU A 194 -8.77 18.46 -6.28
CA LEU A 194 -7.69 19.45 -6.34
C LEU A 194 -6.47 19.01 -5.52
N THR A 195 -6.69 18.43 -4.33
CA THR A 195 -5.61 17.90 -3.50
C THR A 195 -4.84 16.82 -4.27
N MET A 196 -5.53 15.87 -4.90
CA MET A 196 -4.90 14.83 -5.71
C MET A 196 -4.16 15.39 -6.92
N ALA A 197 -4.75 16.37 -7.61
CA ALA A 197 -4.16 17.01 -8.79
C ALA A 197 -2.93 17.85 -8.46
N SER A 198 -2.91 18.50 -7.29
CA SER A 198 -1.80 19.35 -6.83
C SER A 198 -0.57 18.56 -6.40
N ARG A 199 -0.71 17.25 -6.17
CA ARG A 199 0.33 16.41 -5.59
C ARG A 199 1.10 15.68 -6.67
N GLU A 200 2.14 16.33 -7.18
CA GLU A 200 3.25 15.60 -7.80
C GLU A 200 4.15 15.03 -6.69
N PRO A 201 4.56 13.76 -6.76
CA PRO A 201 5.51 13.22 -5.78
C PRO A 201 6.84 13.98 -5.90
N GLY A 202 7.11 14.86 -4.93
CA GLY A 202 8.35 15.64 -4.88
C GLY A 202 9.58 14.72 -4.77
N PRO A 203 10.70 15.07 -5.43
CA PRO A 203 11.93 14.26 -5.41
C PRO A 203 12.51 14.09 -4.00
N GLU A 204 12.21 14.98 -3.05
CA GLU A 204 12.62 14.88 -1.64
C GLU A 204 12.14 13.61 -0.92
N PHE A 205 11.02 13.00 -1.32
CA PHE A 205 10.50 11.79 -0.66
C PHE A 205 11.36 10.54 -0.87
N TYR A 206 12.23 10.56 -1.89
CA TYR A 206 13.17 9.48 -2.17
C TYR A 206 14.51 9.64 -1.42
N ASP A 207 14.72 10.76 -0.72
CA ASP A 207 15.96 11.03 -0.01
C ASP A 207 16.07 10.17 1.27
N SER A 208 17.08 9.30 1.30
CA SER A 208 17.36 8.43 2.45
C SER A 208 17.76 9.19 3.71
N LYS A 209 18.14 10.46 3.60
CA LYS A 209 18.55 11.30 4.72
C LYS A 209 17.38 11.76 5.60
N LEU A 210 16.16 11.72 5.08
CA LEU A 210 14.95 12.14 5.81
C LEU A 210 14.34 11.04 6.67
N LEU A 211 14.89 9.83 6.61
CA LEU A 211 14.41 8.65 7.33
C LEU A 211 14.23 8.87 8.85
N PRO A 212 15.20 9.50 9.56
CA PRO A 212 15.07 9.69 11.01
C PRO A 212 13.91 10.63 11.38
N VAL A 213 13.62 11.59 10.51
CA VAL A 213 12.54 12.58 10.68
C VAL A 213 11.17 11.90 10.51
N TYR A 214 11.02 11.09 9.46
CA TYR A 214 9.79 10.31 9.26
C TYR A 214 9.55 9.31 10.39
N GLN A 215 10.60 8.64 10.87
CA GLN A 215 10.52 7.69 11.98
C GLN A 215 10.05 8.40 13.27
N GLN A 216 10.67 9.55 13.61
CA GLN A 216 10.26 10.36 14.77
C GLN A 216 8.81 10.83 14.71
N LEU A 217 8.29 11.17 13.53
CA LEU A 217 6.91 11.59 13.35
C LEU A 217 5.90 10.45 13.61
N LEU A 218 6.28 9.22 13.26
CA LEU A 218 5.42 8.05 13.35
C LEU A 218 5.47 7.35 14.72
N ASP A 219 6.60 7.49 15.41
CA ASP A 219 6.82 7.01 16.79
C ASP A 219 6.11 7.89 17.83
N ARG A 220 5.61 9.08 17.44
CA ARG A 220 4.70 9.85 18.30
C ARG A 220 3.41 9.07 18.54
N GLU A 221 2.92 9.13 19.79
CA GLU A 221 1.63 8.56 20.18
C GLU A 221 0.55 8.91 19.15
N PRO A 222 -0.39 8.01 18.82
CA PRO A 222 -1.41 8.25 17.80
C PRO A 222 -2.19 9.57 17.96
N LYS A 223 -2.37 10.05 19.20
CA LYS A 223 -3.03 11.32 19.54
C LYS A 223 -2.14 12.57 19.38
N ARG A 224 -0.84 12.39 19.15
CA ARG A 224 0.20 13.43 19.01
C ARG A 224 0.82 13.44 17.62
N ARG A 225 0.34 12.59 16.71
CA ARG A 225 0.71 12.66 15.30
C ARG A 225 0.12 13.96 14.73
N PRO A 226 0.91 14.79 14.05
CA PRO A 226 0.35 15.94 13.37
C PRO A 226 -0.69 15.44 12.34
N TYR A 227 -1.78 16.19 12.14
CA TYR A 227 -2.71 15.93 11.03
C TYR A 227 -1.97 16.08 9.68
N ALA A 228 -2.51 15.56 8.58
CA ALA A 228 -1.82 15.53 7.27
C ALA A 228 -1.20 16.88 6.84
N GLU A 229 -1.89 17.99 7.08
CA GLU A 229 -1.39 19.36 6.85
C GLU A 229 -0.21 19.69 7.78
N CYS A 230 -0.35 19.38 9.08
CA CYS A 230 0.73 19.55 10.05
C CYS A 230 1.91 18.58 9.82
N VAL A 231 1.73 17.43 9.17
CA VAL A 231 2.84 16.52 8.80
C VAL A 231 3.61 17.13 7.65
N GLN A 232 2.93 17.70 6.67
CA GLN A 232 3.57 18.42 5.58
C GLN A 232 4.32 19.64 6.11
N ASP A 233 3.73 20.40 7.04
CA ASP A 233 4.40 21.52 7.71
C ASP A 233 5.58 21.05 8.58
N HIS A 234 5.44 19.98 9.38
CA HIS A 234 6.55 19.47 10.20
C HIS A 234 7.68 18.87 9.35
N VAL A 235 7.34 18.17 8.26
CA VAL A 235 8.33 17.63 7.32
C VAL A 235 9.03 18.78 6.62
N THR A 236 8.29 19.83 6.22
CA THR A 236 8.85 21.06 5.65
C THR A 236 9.75 21.79 6.65
N ASP A 237 9.32 21.97 7.90
CA ASP A 237 10.09 22.61 8.96
C ASP A 237 11.35 21.81 9.31
N ALA A 238 11.24 20.49 9.39
CA ALA A 238 12.38 19.60 9.65
C ALA A 238 13.35 19.54 8.46
N LEU A 239 12.82 19.60 7.23
CA LEU A 239 13.60 19.74 6.01
C LEU A 239 14.33 21.08 5.96
N GLU A 240 13.65 22.18 6.28
CA GLU A 240 14.25 23.50 6.37
C GLU A 240 15.34 23.56 7.45
N ALA A 241 15.08 22.98 8.63
CA ALA A 241 16.06 22.89 9.70
C ALA A 241 17.29 22.06 9.30
N TYR A 242 17.07 20.91 8.64
CA TYR A 242 18.14 20.07 8.12
C TYR A 242 18.95 20.79 7.03
N TRP A 243 18.30 21.43 6.07
CA TRP A 243 18.95 22.20 5.00
C TRP A 243 19.70 23.44 5.49
N ARG A 244 19.24 24.08 6.58
CA ARG A 244 19.99 25.14 7.26
C ARG A 244 21.25 24.61 7.94
N SER A 245 21.24 23.35 8.40
CA SER A 245 22.38 22.71 9.07
C SER A 245 23.41 22.10 8.11
N GLU A 246 22.99 21.59 6.94
CA GLU A 246 23.85 21.02 5.90
C GLU A 246 23.41 21.46 4.48
N PRO A 247 23.73 22.70 4.06
CA PRO A 247 23.18 23.26 2.83
C PRO A 247 23.85 22.66 1.58
N THR A 248 23.14 21.77 0.88
CA THR A 248 23.48 21.37 -0.50
C THR A 248 23.19 22.49 -1.50
N GLU A 249 23.87 22.46 -2.65
CA GLU A 249 23.75 23.49 -3.69
C GLU A 249 22.32 23.60 -4.26
N ALA A 250 21.59 22.48 -4.33
CA ALA A 250 20.18 22.44 -4.69
C ALA A 250 19.27 23.11 -3.63
N ALA A 251 19.54 22.89 -2.34
CA ALA A 251 18.78 23.49 -1.25
C ALA A 251 18.96 25.02 -1.16
N ARG A 252 20.16 25.54 -1.50
CA ARG A 252 20.38 27.00 -1.58
C ARG A 252 19.51 27.67 -2.63
N LYS A 253 19.26 27.00 -3.77
CA LYS A 253 18.47 27.55 -4.88
C LYS A 253 16.98 27.70 -4.52
N ILE A 254 16.44 26.77 -3.73
CA ILE A 254 15.05 26.75 -3.26
C ILE A 254 14.84 27.75 -2.10
N LEU A 255 15.79 27.86 -1.18
CA LEU A 255 15.75 28.86 -0.09
C LEU A 255 15.83 30.30 -0.61
N HIS A 256 16.68 30.56 -1.63
CA HIS A 256 16.79 31.89 -2.22
C HIS A 256 15.51 32.35 -2.94
N SER A 257 14.77 31.45 -3.59
CA SER A 257 13.52 31.82 -4.26
C SER A 257 12.37 32.16 -3.30
N ARG A 258 12.41 31.66 -2.06
CA ARG A 258 11.42 31.97 -1.02
C ARG A 258 11.74 33.24 -0.22
N ILE A 259 13.02 33.60 -0.08
CA ILE A 259 13.43 34.85 0.58
C ILE A 259 13.26 36.06 -0.35
N ALA A 260 13.23 35.83 -1.67
CA ALA A 260 13.06 36.87 -2.68
C ALA A 260 11.59 37.14 -3.08
N ALA A 261 10.63 36.40 -2.51
CA ALA A 261 9.18 36.58 -2.69
C ALA A 261 8.56 37.21 -1.44
#